data_AF-A0A3B8SQE5-F1
#
_entry.id   AF-A0A3B8SQE5-F1
#
_cell.length_a   1.000
_cell.length_b   1.000
_cell.length_c   1.000
_cell.angle_alpha   90.00
_cell.angle_beta   90.00
_cell.angle_gamma   90.00
#
_symmetry.space_group_name_H-M   'P 1'
#
loop_
_entity.id
_entity.type
_entity.pdbx_description
1 polymer ?
#
loop_
_entity_poly.entity_id
_entity_poly.type
_entity_poly.pdbx_seq_one_letter_code
_entity_poly.pdbx_strand_id
1 'polypeptide(L)'
;RNKDILEWINIKRVGMTYIINLEPKIVKEPSNSNTYCHIISTKDAIITKIYSSEGIELKEINDSVKKGDILISGDIKKDEETKGTTCATGSVWGQTWYTINIEIPKTYNKKEKSNKHKYNILLKYKNRNKSILKSRFKDYEPTDKKIINIFGFEIYLRKEEKIVLKKEQYTEDELNIQINNLIEEKMKINLGDKSKIIDKKVLKKVDKDSKIYLEVFIVAEEEISKSIDATLIPKE
;
A
#
# COMPACT_ATOMS: atom_id res chain seq x y z
N ARG A 1 43.78 26.92 -23.44
CA ARG A 1 43.35 25.63 -22.84
C ARG A 1 42.04 25.92 -22.09
N ASN A 2 40.89 25.87 -22.77
CA ASN A 2 39.52 25.93 -22.21
C ASN A 2 38.52 25.89 -23.38
N LYS A 3 38.56 24.81 -24.18
CA LYS A 3 37.70 24.64 -25.36
C LYS A 3 36.32 24.05 -25.02
N ASP A 4 36.04 23.77 -23.74
CA ASP A 4 34.94 22.87 -23.35
C ASP A 4 33.76 23.52 -22.61
N ILE A 5 33.74 24.85 -22.46
CA ILE A 5 32.73 25.60 -21.69
C ILE A 5 31.71 26.38 -22.53
N LEU A 6 31.96 26.56 -23.82
CA LEU A 6 31.12 27.39 -24.69
C LEU A 6 30.52 26.52 -25.79
N GLU A 7 29.21 26.62 -25.97
CA GLU A 7 28.48 25.90 -27.01
C GLU A 7 28.36 26.75 -28.27
N TRP A 8 28.09 28.04 -28.10
CA TRP A 8 28.02 28.99 -29.20
C TRP A 8 28.60 30.35 -28.83
N ILE A 9 29.25 30.98 -29.80
CA ILE A 9 29.75 32.36 -29.69
C ILE A 9 29.29 33.16 -30.91
N ASN A 10 28.68 34.32 -30.67
CA ASN A 10 28.31 35.26 -31.71
C ASN A 10 28.99 36.61 -31.46
N ILE A 11 29.72 37.11 -32.45
CA ILE A 11 30.43 38.38 -32.38
C ILE A 11 29.82 39.32 -33.44
N LYS A 12 29.23 40.42 -32.99
CA LYS A 12 28.69 41.46 -33.87
C LYS A 12 29.50 42.74 -33.73
N ARG A 13 29.99 43.25 -34.86
CA ARG A 13 30.65 44.57 -34.92
C ARG A 13 29.62 45.65 -35.21
N VAL A 14 29.57 46.68 -34.37
CA VAL A 14 28.77 47.89 -34.58
C VAL A 14 29.72 49.09 -34.52
N GLY A 15 30.14 49.56 -35.69
CA GLY A 15 31.16 50.62 -35.80
C GLY A 15 32.52 50.17 -35.27
N MET A 16 33.00 50.83 -34.22
CA MET A 16 34.25 50.48 -33.52
C MET A 16 34.04 49.57 -32.30
N THR A 17 32.78 49.25 -31.96
CA THR A 17 32.44 48.42 -30.80
C THR A 17 32.15 46.98 -31.23
N TYR A 18 32.66 46.01 -30.46
CA TYR A 18 32.32 44.60 -30.61
C TYR A 18 31.39 44.17 -29.48
N ILE A 19 30.25 43.59 -29.85
CA ILE A 19 29.30 42.98 -28.91
C ILE A 19 29.47 41.47 -29.04
N ILE A 20 29.81 40.82 -27.94
CA ILE A 20 30.07 39.38 -27.88
C ILE A 20 28.95 38.75 -27.05
N ASN A 21 28.17 37.87 -27.68
CA ASN A 21 27.18 37.05 -27.00
C ASN A 21 27.73 35.64 -26.85
N LEU A 22 27.77 35.15 -25.61
CA LEU A 22 28.30 33.85 -25.24
C LEU A 22 27.16 32.97 -24.71
N GLU A 23 27.01 31.78 -25.28
CA GLU A 23 26.10 30.77 -24.75
C GLU A 23 26.91 29.64 -24.09
N PRO A 24 26.83 29.47 -22.76
CA PRO A 24 27.56 28.43 -22.05
C PRO A 24 27.00 27.06 -22.39
N LYS A 25 27.89 26.08 -22.58
CA LYS A 25 27.51 24.69 -22.79
C LYS A 25 26.83 24.14 -21.54
N ILE A 26 25.65 23.52 -21.68
CA ILE A 26 24.99 22.82 -20.58
C ILE A 26 25.76 21.52 -20.30
N VAL A 27 26.72 21.56 -19.38
CA VAL A 27 27.38 20.35 -18.88
C VAL A 27 26.47 19.76 -17.82
N LYS A 28 25.75 18.68 -18.14
CA LYS A 28 25.20 17.81 -17.10
C LYS A 28 26.40 17.24 -16.34
N GLU A 29 26.57 17.61 -15.09
CA GLU A 29 27.49 16.89 -14.21
C GLU A 29 27.10 15.40 -14.27
N PRO A 30 28.04 14.47 -14.45
CA PRO A 30 27.70 13.06 -14.31
C PRO A 30 27.17 12.90 -12.90
N SER A 31 25.87 12.65 -12.77
CA SER A 31 25.30 12.23 -11.49
C SER A 31 26.09 11.01 -11.05
N ASN A 32 26.79 11.10 -9.92
CA ASN A 32 27.45 9.98 -9.26
C ASN A 32 26.40 8.99 -8.73
N SER A 33 25.66 8.35 -9.63
CA SER A 33 24.80 7.20 -9.35
C SER A 33 24.76 6.32 -10.60
N ASN A 34 25.92 5.93 -11.10
CA ASN A 34 26.01 4.78 -12.00
C ASN A 34 25.95 3.50 -11.15
N THR A 35 24.86 3.32 -10.42
CA THR A 35 24.63 2.13 -9.59
C THR A 35 24.11 1.03 -10.49
N TYR A 36 25.02 0.21 -11.01
CA TYR A 36 24.68 -1.01 -11.74
C TYR A 36 23.73 -1.86 -10.88
N CYS A 37 22.51 -2.05 -11.35
CA CYS A 37 21.45 -2.66 -10.56
C CYS A 37 20.54 -3.56 -11.40
N HIS A 38 20.04 -4.63 -10.80
CA HIS A 38 19.03 -5.50 -11.38
C HIS A 38 17.69 -5.30 -10.67
N ILE A 39 16.60 -5.64 -11.35
CA ILE A 39 15.29 -5.84 -10.70
C ILE A 39 15.11 -7.33 -10.49
N ILE A 40 14.96 -7.75 -9.23
CA ILE A 40 14.73 -9.15 -8.84
C ILE A 40 13.30 -9.36 -8.34
N SER A 41 12.87 -10.62 -8.36
CA SER A 41 11.63 -11.04 -7.73
C SER A 41 11.76 -11.15 -6.22
N THR A 42 10.81 -10.59 -5.48
CA THR A 42 10.73 -10.67 -4.02
C THR A 42 10.01 -11.91 -3.52
N LYS A 43 9.24 -12.59 -4.39
CA LYS A 43 8.34 -13.71 -4.06
C LYS A 43 8.29 -14.71 -5.21
N ASP A 44 7.83 -15.92 -4.91
CA ASP A 44 7.49 -16.90 -5.94
C ASP A 44 6.16 -16.48 -6.58
N ALA A 45 6.12 -16.37 -7.91
CA ALA A 45 4.97 -15.80 -8.61
C ALA A 45 4.86 -16.28 -10.06
N ILE A 46 3.69 -16.07 -10.65
CA ILE A 46 3.51 -16.03 -12.12
C ILE A 46 3.39 -14.57 -12.56
N ILE A 47 4.25 -14.13 -13.48
CA ILE A 47 4.26 -12.75 -13.95
C ILE A 47 2.96 -12.43 -14.69
N THR A 48 2.30 -11.33 -14.34
CA THR A 48 1.11 -10.84 -15.05
C THR A 48 1.37 -9.58 -15.85
N LYS A 49 2.25 -8.70 -15.38
CA LYS A 49 2.57 -7.42 -16.05
C LYS A 49 4.02 -7.05 -15.81
N ILE A 50 4.66 -6.52 -16.86
CA ILE A 50 6.00 -5.95 -16.80
C ILE A 50 5.92 -4.51 -17.30
N TYR A 51 6.46 -3.59 -16.52
CA TYR A 51 6.65 -2.18 -16.89
C TYR A 51 8.14 -1.86 -16.74
N SER A 52 8.91 -1.97 -17.81
CA SER A 52 10.33 -1.61 -17.82
C SER A 52 10.55 -0.23 -18.43
N SER A 53 11.59 0.47 -17.96
CA SER A 53 12.06 1.74 -18.56
C SER A 53 13.54 1.67 -18.91
N GLU A 54 14.35 1.07 -18.05
CA GLU A 54 15.77 0.83 -18.29
C GLU A 54 16.16 -0.62 -17.96
N GLY A 55 17.07 -1.19 -18.74
CA GLY A 55 17.51 -2.58 -18.63
C GLY A 55 16.88 -3.49 -19.68
N ILE A 56 17.20 -4.78 -19.60
CA ILE A 56 16.71 -5.83 -20.51
C ILE A 56 15.81 -6.77 -19.71
N GLU A 57 14.57 -6.96 -20.16
CA GLU A 57 13.64 -7.94 -19.59
C GLU A 57 14.16 -9.36 -19.85
N LEU A 58 14.33 -10.16 -18.79
CA LEU A 58 14.79 -11.55 -18.88
C LEU A 58 13.65 -12.57 -18.74
N LYS A 59 12.45 -12.08 -18.43
CA LYS A 59 11.25 -12.89 -18.17
C LYS A 59 10.08 -12.31 -18.93
N GLU A 60 9.13 -13.16 -19.30
CA GLU A 60 7.94 -12.79 -20.06
C GLU A 60 6.67 -12.88 -19.20
N ILE A 61 5.58 -12.31 -19.71
CA ILE A 61 4.27 -12.44 -19.09
C ILE A 61 3.85 -13.91 -19.12
N ASN A 62 3.31 -14.40 -17.99
CA ASN A 62 2.97 -15.79 -17.67
C ASN A 62 4.14 -16.70 -17.28
N ASP A 63 5.37 -16.17 -17.23
CA ASP A 63 6.49 -16.96 -16.70
C ASP A 63 6.36 -17.18 -15.19
N SER A 64 6.76 -18.37 -14.76
CA SER A 64 6.97 -18.66 -13.34
C SER A 64 8.35 -18.19 -12.90
N VAL A 65 8.38 -17.45 -11.79
CA VAL A 65 9.60 -16.94 -11.17
C VAL A 65 9.67 -17.33 -9.71
N LYS A 66 10.89 -17.52 -9.22
CA LYS A 66 11.19 -17.72 -7.81
C LYS A 66 11.70 -16.45 -7.19
N LYS A 67 11.57 -16.35 -5.87
CA LYS A 67 12.21 -15.29 -5.09
C LYS A 67 13.71 -15.25 -5.36
N GLY A 68 14.21 -14.10 -5.79
CA GLY A 68 15.61 -13.87 -6.14
C GLY A 68 15.88 -13.88 -7.65
N ASP A 69 14.97 -14.39 -8.48
CA ASP A 69 15.15 -14.41 -9.93
C ASP A 69 15.29 -12.98 -10.49
N ILE A 70 16.22 -12.78 -11.43
CA ILE A 70 16.38 -11.52 -12.13
C ILE A 70 15.24 -11.38 -13.16
N LEU A 71 14.43 -10.34 -12.98
CA LEU A 71 13.32 -10.00 -13.85
C LEU A 71 13.75 -9.05 -14.97
N ILE A 72 14.50 -8.01 -14.59
CA ILE A 72 15.07 -7.02 -15.52
C ILE A 72 16.56 -6.89 -15.19
N SER A 73 17.40 -7.16 -16.18
CA SER A 73 18.84 -7.03 -16.04
C SER A 73 19.33 -5.61 -16.36
N GLY A 74 20.28 -5.11 -15.56
CA GLY A 74 21.05 -3.91 -15.89
C GLY A 74 22.16 -4.15 -16.93
N ASP A 75 22.40 -5.39 -17.36
CA ASP A 75 23.36 -5.68 -18.42
C ASP A 75 22.82 -5.26 -19.79
N ILE A 76 23.59 -4.45 -20.52
CA ILE A 76 23.31 -4.08 -21.90
C ILE A 76 24.07 -5.07 -22.81
N LYS A 77 23.35 -6.04 -23.38
CA LYS A 77 23.93 -7.07 -24.25
C LYS A 77 23.87 -6.65 -25.72
N LYS A 78 24.93 -6.95 -26.48
CA LYS A 78 24.96 -6.90 -27.96
C LYS A 78 25.70 -8.14 -28.44
N ASP A 79 25.05 -8.95 -29.26
CA ASP A 79 25.61 -10.21 -29.78
C ASP A 79 26.13 -11.12 -28.65
N GLU A 80 25.32 -11.29 -27.60
CA GLU A 80 25.59 -12.06 -26.36
C GLU A 80 26.72 -11.52 -25.45
N GLU A 81 27.52 -10.56 -25.92
CA GLU A 81 28.51 -9.87 -25.09
C GLU A 81 27.90 -8.67 -24.34
N THR A 82 28.20 -8.56 -23.04
CA THR A 82 27.86 -7.36 -22.25
C THR A 82 28.70 -6.17 -22.73
N LYS A 83 28.06 -5.19 -23.37
CA LYS A 83 28.70 -3.96 -23.88
C LYS A 83 28.58 -2.77 -22.92
N GLY A 84 27.74 -2.87 -21.91
CA GLY A 84 27.55 -1.81 -20.91
C GLY A 84 26.68 -2.26 -19.75
N THR A 85 26.59 -1.40 -18.74
CA THR A 85 25.80 -1.63 -17.52
C THR A 85 24.96 -0.39 -17.22
N THR A 86 23.72 -0.59 -16.80
CA THR A 86 22.82 0.46 -16.29
C THR A 86 22.19 0.03 -14.96
N CYS A 87 21.49 0.94 -14.30
CA CYS A 87 20.56 0.57 -13.23
C CYS A 87 19.22 0.21 -13.85
N ALA A 88 18.82 -1.07 -13.81
CA ALA A 88 17.51 -1.46 -14.30
C ALA A 88 16.40 -0.76 -13.50
N THR A 89 15.41 -0.21 -14.21
CA THR A 89 14.24 0.43 -13.60
C THR A 89 12.96 -0.12 -14.21
N GLY A 90 12.03 -0.48 -13.33
CA GLY A 90 10.74 -1.01 -13.74
C GLY A 90 9.97 -1.62 -12.57
N SER A 91 8.68 -1.84 -12.80
CA SER A 91 7.77 -2.52 -11.89
C SER A 91 7.27 -3.79 -12.55
N VAL A 92 7.36 -4.91 -11.83
CA VAL A 92 6.85 -6.21 -12.28
C VAL A 92 5.79 -6.67 -11.31
N TRP A 93 4.65 -7.08 -11.85
CA TRP A 93 3.52 -7.58 -11.10
C TRP A 93 3.35 -9.07 -11.36
N GLY A 94 2.96 -9.81 -10.33
CA GLY A 94 2.71 -11.25 -10.44
C GLY A 94 1.61 -11.74 -9.52
N GLN A 95 1.07 -12.90 -9.87
CA GLN A 95 0.18 -13.67 -9.02
C GLN A 95 0.99 -14.42 -7.98
N THR A 96 0.66 -14.20 -6.72
CA THR A 96 1.26 -14.85 -5.57
C THR A 96 0.17 -15.57 -4.77
N TRP A 97 0.59 -16.56 -4.00
CA TRP A 97 -0.32 -17.45 -3.26
C TRP A 97 -0.09 -17.37 -1.76
N TYR A 98 -1.19 -17.34 -1.02
CA TYR A 98 -1.20 -17.24 0.43
C TYR A 98 -2.14 -18.26 1.02
N THR A 99 -1.76 -18.79 2.18
CA THR A 99 -2.68 -19.54 3.04
C THR A 99 -2.83 -18.77 4.34
N ILE A 100 -4.06 -18.39 4.66
CA ILE A 100 -4.38 -17.67 5.90
C ILE A 100 -5.31 -18.50 6.77
N ASN A 101 -5.10 -18.38 8.08
CA ASN A 101 -5.95 -18.98 9.10
C ASN A 101 -6.86 -17.91 9.70
N ILE A 102 -8.17 -18.19 9.73
CA ILE A 102 -9.19 -17.29 10.26
C ILE A 102 -9.93 -18.00 11.39
N GLU A 103 -10.12 -17.29 12.49
CA GLU A 103 -10.93 -17.76 13.62
C GLU A 103 -12.14 -16.85 13.76
N ILE A 104 -13.33 -17.46 13.80
CA ILE A 104 -14.59 -16.73 13.94
C ILE A 104 -15.35 -17.30 15.14
N PRO A 105 -15.74 -16.48 16.13
CA PRO A 105 -16.63 -16.95 17.19
C PRO A 105 -17.98 -17.37 16.59
N LYS A 106 -18.62 -18.42 17.11
CA LYS A 106 -19.94 -18.86 16.62
C LYS A 106 -21.08 -17.91 16.94
N THR A 107 -20.89 -17.10 17.98
CA THR A 107 -21.89 -16.16 18.49
C THR A 107 -21.31 -14.77 18.59
N TYR A 108 -22.13 -13.78 18.31
CA TYR A 108 -21.79 -12.37 18.49
C TYR A 108 -22.85 -11.66 19.33
N ASN A 109 -22.48 -10.49 19.86
CA ASN A 109 -23.41 -9.63 20.59
C ASN A 109 -24.07 -8.66 19.60
N LYS A 110 -25.32 -8.94 19.24
CA LYS A 110 -26.14 -8.04 18.44
C LYS A 110 -26.64 -6.90 19.33
N LYS A 111 -26.44 -5.67 18.86
CA LYS A 111 -26.95 -4.45 19.51
C LYS A 111 -28.38 -4.20 19.06
N GLU A 112 -29.32 -4.26 19.99
CA GLU A 112 -30.67 -3.78 19.76
C GLU A 112 -30.86 -2.44 20.47
N LYS A 113 -31.28 -1.43 19.71
CA LYS A 113 -31.65 -0.13 20.28
C LYS A 113 -32.98 -0.25 21.02
N SER A 114 -33.00 0.20 22.26
CA SER A 114 -34.24 0.39 23.00
C SER A 114 -34.84 1.76 22.66
N ASN A 115 -36.16 1.91 22.76
CA ASN A 115 -36.83 3.21 22.67
C ASN A 115 -36.52 4.14 23.87
N LYS A 116 -35.79 3.66 24.88
CA LYS A 116 -35.37 4.45 26.04
C LYS A 116 -34.13 5.27 25.70
N HIS A 117 -34.26 6.60 25.81
CA HIS A 117 -33.16 7.53 25.62
C HIS A 117 -33.12 8.58 26.73
N LYS A 118 -31.97 9.23 26.90
CA LYS A 118 -31.78 10.32 27.84
C LYS A 118 -30.86 11.38 27.24
N TYR A 119 -31.12 12.64 27.56
CA TYR A 119 -30.23 13.74 27.21
C TYR A 119 -29.20 14.01 28.31
N ASN A 120 -27.99 14.29 27.87
CA ASN A 120 -26.85 14.70 28.66
C ASN A 120 -26.17 15.88 27.97
N ILE A 121 -25.34 16.62 28.71
CA ILE A 121 -24.54 17.70 28.16
C ILE A 121 -23.08 17.22 28.16
N LEU A 122 -22.45 17.29 27.01
CA LEU A 122 -21.04 17.01 26.85
C LEU A 122 -20.28 18.31 26.62
N LEU A 123 -19.35 18.61 27.52
CA LEU A 123 -18.42 19.71 27.40
C LEU A 123 -17.10 19.19 26.82
N LYS A 124 -16.64 19.76 25.71
CA LYS A 124 -15.30 19.53 25.17
C LYS A 124 -14.47 20.80 25.27
N TYR A 125 -13.24 20.67 25.76
CA TYR A 125 -12.27 21.74 25.81
C TYR A 125 -10.88 21.18 25.51
N LYS A 126 -10.27 21.62 24.39
CA LYS A 126 -9.03 21.04 23.85
C LYS A 126 -9.18 19.50 23.70
N ASN A 127 -8.30 18.72 24.33
CA ASN A 127 -8.32 17.25 24.29
C ASN A 127 -9.09 16.61 25.47
N ARG A 128 -9.85 17.39 26.25
CA ARG A 128 -10.62 16.89 27.40
C ARG A 128 -12.10 16.94 27.11
N ASN A 129 -12.79 15.84 27.41
CA ASN A 129 -14.22 15.70 27.25
C ASN A 129 -14.83 15.30 28.60
N LYS A 130 -15.89 16.00 29.02
CA LYS A 130 -16.61 15.69 30.27
C LYS A 130 -18.11 15.78 30.06
N SER A 131 -18.81 14.69 30.36
CA SER A 131 -20.26 14.71 30.48
C SER A 131 -20.67 15.28 31.83
N ILE A 132 -21.64 16.20 31.84
CA ILE A 132 -22.09 16.90 33.05
C ILE A 132 -22.87 15.95 33.96
N LEU A 133 -23.73 15.10 33.40
CA LEU A 133 -24.45 14.07 34.14
C LEU A 133 -23.75 12.72 33.99
N LYS A 134 -23.81 11.88 35.04
CA LYS A 134 -23.43 10.47 34.92
C LYS A 134 -24.47 9.71 34.09
N SER A 135 -24.02 8.88 33.16
CA SER A 135 -24.91 7.97 32.45
C SER A 135 -25.53 6.96 33.42
N ARG A 136 -26.78 6.59 33.18
CA ARG A 136 -27.53 5.60 33.97
C ARG A 136 -27.75 4.30 33.20
N PHE A 137 -27.30 4.23 31.95
CA PHE A 137 -27.36 3.02 31.15
C PHE A 137 -26.02 2.29 31.27
N LYS A 138 -26.08 0.97 31.47
CA LYS A 138 -24.88 0.11 31.48
C LYS A 138 -24.22 0.11 30.11
N ASP A 139 -25.03 -0.06 29.07
CA ASP A 139 -24.64 -0.02 27.66
C ASP A 139 -25.53 1.01 26.94
N TYR A 140 -24.90 1.94 26.21
CA TYR A 140 -25.61 2.95 25.43
C TYR A 140 -24.79 3.40 24.21
N GLU A 141 -25.48 3.95 23.22
CA GLU A 141 -24.88 4.59 22.05
C GLU A 141 -25.11 6.11 22.12
N PRO A 142 -24.03 6.93 22.21
CA PRO A 142 -24.16 8.38 22.26
C PRO A 142 -24.26 8.98 20.85
N THR A 143 -25.19 9.92 20.66
CA THR A 143 -25.26 10.81 19.50
C THR A 143 -25.08 12.25 19.97
N ASP A 144 -24.04 12.92 19.47
CA ASP A 144 -23.66 14.26 19.92
C ASP A 144 -24.09 15.31 18.89
N LYS A 145 -24.93 16.26 19.29
CA LYS A 145 -25.31 17.43 18.48
C LYS A 145 -24.68 18.69 19.06
N LYS A 146 -23.84 19.38 18.29
CA LYS A 146 -23.19 20.63 18.73
C LYS A 146 -24.25 21.70 18.95
N ILE A 147 -24.26 22.33 20.12
CA ILE A 147 -25.19 23.40 20.47
C ILE A 147 -24.51 24.76 20.32
N ILE A 148 -23.34 24.92 20.95
CA ILE A 148 -22.61 26.18 20.99
C ILE A 148 -21.11 25.93 21.02
N ASN A 149 -20.36 26.88 20.47
CA ASN A 149 -18.92 26.96 20.57
C ASN A 149 -18.56 28.38 21.02
N ILE A 150 -17.99 28.53 22.22
CA ILE A 150 -17.63 29.84 22.74
C ILE A 150 -16.36 29.75 23.59
N PHE A 151 -15.45 30.71 23.41
CA PHE A 151 -14.17 30.80 24.13
C PHE A 151 -13.36 29.49 24.17
N GLY A 152 -13.42 28.68 23.10
CA GLY A 152 -12.72 27.40 22.99
C GLY A 152 -13.42 26.23 23.70
N PHE A 153 -14.59 26.46 24.30
CA PHE A 153 -15.47 25.40 24.82
C PHE A 153 -16.51 25.03 23.77
N GLU A 154 -16.58 23.74 23.46
CA GLU A 154 -17.62 23.19 22.62
C GLU A 154 -18.63 22.44 23.49
N ILE A 155 -19.89 22.86 23.41
CA ILE A 155 -20.99 22.23 24.16
C ILE A 155 -21.85 21.43 23.19
N TYR A 156 -22.07 20.17 23.52
CA TYR A 156 -22.90 19.24 22.75
C TYR A 156 -24.09 18.77 23.59
N LEU A 157 -25.25 18.70 22.95
CA LEU A 157 -26.40 17.93 23.44
C LEU A 157 -26.12 16.48 23.06
N ARG A 158 -25.85 15.66 24.07
CA ARG A 158 -25.61 14.22 23.91
C ARG A 158 -26.93 13.50 24.14
N LYS A 159 -27.44 12.81 23.13
CA LYS A 159 -28.51 11.83 23.28
C LYS A 159 -27.89 10.47 23.54
N GLU A 160 -28.17 9.87 24.69
CA GLU A 160 -27.75 8.51 25.04
C GLU A 160 -28.92 7.57 24.76
N GLU A 161 -28.80 6.70 23.75
CA GLU A 161 -29.80 5.66 23.46
C GLU A 161 -29.39 4.36 24.14
N LYS A 162 -30.28 3.79 24.97
CA LYS A 162 -29.98 2.51 25.65
C LYS A 162 -29.90 1.40 24.62
N ILE A 163 -28.84 0.59 24.69
CA ILE A 163 -28.72 -0.63 23.90
C ILE A 163 -28.88 -1.86 24.78
N VAL A 164 -29.40 -2.93 24.20
CA VAL A 164 -29.42 -4.27 24.79
C VAL A 164 -28.56 -5.16 23.91
N LEU A 165 -27.58 -5.83 24.52
CA LEU A 165 -26.73 -6.80 23.86
C LEU A 165 -27.40 -8.17 23.96
N LYS A 166 -27.80 -8.73 22.82
CA LYS A 166 -28.28 -10.11 22.74
C LYS A 166 -27.21 -10.98 22.07
N LYS A 167 -27.00 -12.16 22.63
CA LYS A 167 -26.07 -13.13 22.06
C LYS A 167 -26.81 -13.94 20.99
N GLU A 168 -26.43 -13.75 19.74
CA GLU A 168 -27.02 -14.45 18.59
C GLU A 168 -25.95 -15.27 17.86
N GLN A 169 -26.39 -16.28 17.11
CA GLN A 169 -25.55 -17.02 16.18
C GLN A 169 -25.61 -16.36 14.80
N TYR A 170 -24.51 -16.46 14.05
CA TYR A 170 -24.49 -15.98 12.67
C TYR A 170 -25.44 -16.79 11.79
N THR A 171 -26.19 -16.10 10.94
CA THR A 171 -26.76 -16.76 9.75
C THR A 171 -25.65 -17.13 8.77
N GLU A 172 -25.94 -17.99 7.81
CA GLU A 172 -24.94 -18.39 6.80
C GLU A 172 -24.42 -17.19 5.99
N ASP A 173 -25.33 -16.28 5.61
CA ASP A 173 -24.98 -15.05 4.90
C ASP A 173 -24.14 -14.09 5.76
N GLU A 174 -24.53 -13.87 7.02
CA GLU A 174 -23.77 -13.02 7.95
C GLU A 174 -22.37 -13.59 8.20
N LEU A 175 -22.26 -14.91 8.31
CA LEU A 175 -20.98 -15.59 8.48
C LEU A 175 -20.10 -15.39 7.24
N ASN A 176 -20.64 -15.55 6.03
CA ASN A 176 -19.91 -15.34 4.79
C ASN A 176 -19.42 -13.90 4.63
N ILE A 177 -20.24 -12.91 5.00
CA ILE A 177 -19.84 -11.50 5.03
C ILE A 177 -18.69 -11.29 6.03
N GLN A 178 -18.80 -11.86 7.23
CA GLN A 178 -17.77 -11.74 8.25
C GLN A 178 -16.45 -12.40 7.82
N ILE A 179 -16.51 -13.57 7.18
CA ILE A 179 -15.35 -14.24 6.59
C ILE A 179 -14.67 -13.31 5.59
N ASN A 180 -15.44 -12.74 4.66
CA ASN A 180 -14.90 -11.86 3.63
C ASN A 180 -14.23 -10.63 4.25
N ASN A 181 -14.86 -9.98 5.22
CA ASN A 181 -14.28 -8.82 5.89
C ASN A 181 -12.96 -9.16 6.57
N LEU A 182 -12.88 -10.31 7.27
CA LEU A 182 -11.65 -10.74 7.93
C LEU A 182 -10.54 -11.10 6.92
N ILE A 183 -10.90 -11.66 5.76
CA ILE A 183 -9.95 -11.90 4.66
C ILE A 183 -9.36 -10.58 4.18
N GLU A 184 -10.21 -9.60 3.86
CA GLU A 184 -9.79 -8.28 3.37
C GLU A 184 -8.91 -7.56 4.39
N GLU A 185 -9.28 -7.56 5.67
CA GLU A 185 -8.49 -6.94 6.74
C GLU A 185 -7.10 -7.58 6.86
N LYS A 186 -7.02 -8.92 6.87
CA LYS A 186 -5.74 -9.63 6.95
C LYS A 186 -4.88 -9.41 5.71
N MET A 187 -5.50 -9.38 4.53
CA MET A 187 -4.79 -9.20 3.27
C MET A 187 -4.28 -7.79 3.09
N LYS A 188 -5.03 -6.79 3.54
CA LYS A 188 -4.55 -5.40 3.57
C LYS A 188 -3.26 -5.25 4.38
N ILE A 189 -3.15 -5.94 5.52
CA ILE A 189 -1.95 -5.94 6.36
C ILE A 189 -0.76 -6.61 5.65
N ASN A 190 -1.00 -7.72 4.95
CA ASN A 190 0.07 -8.53 4.37
C ASN A 190 0.59 -8.01 3.03
N LEU A 191 -0.30 -7.46 2.19
CA LEU A 191 0.00 -7.12 0.79
C LEU A 191 0.15 -5.61 0.54
N GLY A 192 -0.27 -4.76 1.47
CA GLY A 192 -0.30 -3.30 1.29
C GLY A 192 -1.38 -2.82 0.32
N ASP A 193 -1.54 -1.49 0.23
CA ASP A 193 -2.69 -0.85 -0.44
C ASP A 193 -2.77 -1.04 -1.96
N LYS A 194 -1.68 -1.48 -2.61
CA LYS A 194 -1.61 -1.61 -4.08
C LYS A 194 -1.96 -3.00 -4.61
N SER A 195 -2.21 -3.95 -3.73
CA SER A 195 -2.49 -5.34 -4.11
C SER A 195 -3.96 -5.57 -4.44
N LYS A 196 -4.23 -6.61 -5.22
CA LYS A 196 -5.59 -7.03 -5.57
C LYS A 196 -5.78 -8.51 -5.33
N ILE A 197 -6.80 -8.87 -4.55
CA ILE A 197 -7.22 -10.27 -4.43
C ILE A 197 -7.89 -10.69 -5.75
N ILE A 198 -7.38 -11.75 -6.37
CA ILE A 198 -7.91 -12.32 -7.61
C ILE A 198 -8.91 -13.41 -7.29
N ASP A 199 -8.52 -14.34 -6.42
CA ASP A 199 -9.34 -15.50 -6.07
C ASP A 199 -9.12 -15.93 -4.63
N LYS A 200 -10.11 -16.60 -4.05
CA LYS A 200 -10.08 -17.14 -2.69
C LYS A 200 -10.83 -18.46 -2.62
N LYS A 201 -10.25 -19.43 -1.94
CA LYS A 201 -10.81 -20.76 -1.77
C LYS A 201 -10.65 -21.25 -0.34
N VAL A 202 -11.75 -21.63 0.30
CA VAL A 202 -11.70 -22.29 1.60
C VAL A 202 -11.18 -23.71 1.39
N LEU A 203 -10.02 -24.01 1.97
CA LEU A 203 -9.40 -25.34 1.92
C LEU A 203 -9.98 -26.24 3.01
N LYS A 204 -10.17 -25.69 4.21
CA LYS A 204 -10.62 -26.44 5.38
C LYS A 204 -11.52 -25.59 6.26
N LYS A 205 -12.58 -26.21 6.76
CA LYS A 205 -13.48 -25.65 7.77
C LYS A 205 -13.57 -26.63 8.94
N VAL A 206 -13.14 -26.20 10.12
CA VAL A 206 -13.23 -26.98 11.35
C VAL A 206 -14.11 -26.23 12.33
N ASP A 207 -15.21 -26.86 12.70
CA ASP A 207 -16.09 -26.38 13.76
C ASP A 207 -15.65 -27.03 15.07
N LYS A 208 -15.21 -26.21 16.04
CA LYS A 208 -14.78 -26.71 17.36
C LYS A 208 -15.15 -25.74 18.48
N ASP A 209 -15.72 -26.29 19.55
CA ASP A 209 -16.11 -25.55 20.75
C ASP A 209 -17.05 -24.37 20.44
N SER A 210 -16.57 -23.14 20.65
CA SER A 210 -17.28 -21.88 20.42
C SER A 210 -16.77 -21.10 19.19
N LYS A 211 -15.88 -21.70 18.39
CA LYS A 211 -15.24 -21.05 17.24
C LYS A 211 -15.31 -21.90 15.97
N ILE A 212 -15.21 -21.23 14.84
CA ILE A 212 -15.05 -21.81 13.51
C ILE A 212 -13.65 -21.43 13.04
N TYR A 213 -12.87 -22.43 12.67
CA TYR A 213 -11.52 -22.29 12.13
C TYR A 213 -11.57 -22.53 10.63
N LEU A 214 -11.03 -21.57 9.88
CA LEU A 214 -11.00 -21.62 8.42
C LEU A 214 -9.56 -21.50 7.94
N GLU A 215 -9.18 -22.40 7.06
CA GLU A 215 -7.96 -22.28 6.27
C GLU A 215 -8.36 -21.85 4.86
N VAL A 216 -7.87 -20.69 4.44
CA VAL A 216 -8.26 -20.06 3.18
C VAL A 216 -7.03 -19.86 2.32
N PHE A 217 -7.07 -20.42 1.12
CA PHE A 217 -6.11 -20.16 0.05
C PHE A 217 -6.52 -18.92 -0.72
N ILE A 218 -5.56 -18.06 -1.02
CA ILE A 218 -5.82 -16.80 -1.71
C ILE A 218 -4.77 -16.59 -2.79
N VAL A 219 -5.25 -16.17 -3.96
CA VAL A 219 -4.44 -15.69 -5.08
C VAL A 219 -4.53 -14.17 -5.09
N ALA A 220 -3.38 -13.49 -5.06
CA ALA A 220 -3.31 -12.04 -5.12
C ALA A 220 -2.40 -11.59 -6.25
N GLU A 221 -2.75 -10.50 -6.92
CA GLU A 221 -1.87 -9.77 -7.82
C GLU A 221 -1.20 -8.65 -7.04
N GLU A 222 0.13 -8.63 -7.04
CA GLU A 222 0.94 -7.62 -6.35
C GLU A 222 2.24 -7.32 -7.08
N GLU A 223 2.88 -6.21 -6.72
CA GLU A 223 4.22 -5.87 -7.21
C GLU A 223 5.26 -6.79 -6.56
N ILE A 224 6.00 -7.51 -7.41
CA ILE A 224 7.05 -8.46 -6.98
C ILE A 224 8.46 -7.93 -7.24
N SER A 225 8.61 -6.77 -7.89
CA SER A 225 9.90 -6.16 -8.23
C SER A 225 10.61 -5.51 -7.04
N LYS A 226 11.92 -5.74 -6.94
CA LYS A 226 12.81 -4.99 -6.04
C LYS A 226 14.15 -4.74 -6.72
N SER A 227 14.63 -3.50 -6.65
CA SER A 227 15.98 -3.16 -7.11
C SER A 227 17.03 -3.70 -6.15
N ILE A 228 18.08 -4.31 -6.69
CA ILE A 228 19.24 -4.80 -5.97
C ILE A 228 20.52 -4.38 -6.69
N ASP A 229 21.54 -3.99 -5.93
CA ASP A 229 22.87 -3.74 -6.47
C ASP A 229 23.41 -5.03 -7.08
N ALA A 230 23.78 -4.94 -8.35
CA ALA A 230 24.20 -6.09 -9.13
C ALA A 230 25.55 -6.68 -8.68
N THR A 231 26.35 -5.94 -7.92
CA THR A 231 27.58 -6.45 -7.28
C THR A 231 27.30 -7.46 -6.17
N LEU A 232 26.08 -7.49 -5.63
CA LEU A 232 25.68 -8.40 -4.56
C LEU A 232 25.19 -9.77 -5.07
N ILE A 233 25.00 -9.92 -6.38
CA ILE A 233 24.59 -11.18 -6.99
C ILE A 233 25.85 -11.87 -7.50
N PRO A 234 26.25 -13.02 -6.93
CA PRO A 234 27.40 -13.77 -7.42
C PRO A 234 27.16 -14.18 -8.87
N LYS A 235 28.17 -13.97 -9.72
CA LYS A 235 28.19 -14.52 -11.08
C LYS A 235 28.47 -16.02 -10.96
N GLU A 236 27.56 -16.84 -11.48
CA GLU A 236 27.81 -18.26 -11.74
C GLU A 236 28.90 -18.45 -12.81
#